data_AF-A0A7G3ZQ34-F1
#
_entry.id   AF-A0A7G3ZQ34-F1
#
_cell.length_a   1.000
_cell.length_b   1.000
_cell.length_c   1.000
_cell.angle_alpha   90.00
_cell.angle_beta   90.00
_cell.angle_gamma   90.00
#
_symmetry.space_group_name_H-M   'P 1'
#
loop_
_entity.id
_entity.type
_entity.pdbx_description
1 polymer ?
#
loop_
_entity_poly.entity_id
_entity_poly.type
_entity_poly.pdbx_seq_one_letter_code
_entity_poly.pdbx_strand_id
1 'polypeptide(L)'
;MLIMLTMIAFVMILTTIVMLISSLLAKKTITDREKCSPFECGFDPKGSARLPFSLRFFLIAIIFLIFDVEITLLLPLISTLSLTKINTWVVTGTFFLLVLLIGLYHEWNNGALEWAL
;
A
#
# COMPACT_ATOMS: atom_id res chain seq x y z
N MET A 1 0.01 24.06 -12.05
CA MET A 1 -1.26 23.31 -11.90
C MET A 1 -1.78 22.80 -13.25
N LEU A 2 -1.97 23.66 -14.27
CA LEU A 2 -2.44 23.24 -15.60
C LEU A 2 -1.54 22.17 -16.25
N ILE A 3 -0.21 22.35 -16.20
CA ILE A 3 0.76 21.38 -16.73
C ILE A 3 0.63 20.01 -16.06
N MET A 4 0.41 19.97 -14.75
CA MET A 4 0.21 18.70 -14.03
C MET A 4 -1.08 18.01 -14.48
N LEU A 5 -2.15 18.78 -14.65
CA LEU A 5 -3.43 18.25 -15.13
C LEU A 5 -3.32 17.70 -16.56
N THR A 6 -2.61 18.40 -17.45
CA THR A 6 -2.41 17.94 -18.84
C THR A 6 -1.58 16.66 -18.90
N MET A 7 -0.57 16.52 -18.03
CA MET A 7 0.24 15.29 -17.97
C MET A 7 -0.57 14.10 -17.45
N ILE A 8 -1.40 14.29 -16.42
CA ILE A 8 -2.29 13.23 -15.91
C ILE A 8 -3.29 12.80 -16.99
N ALA A 9 -3.91 13.76 -17.67
CA ALA A 9 -4.85 13.48 -18.76
C ALA A 9 -4.18 12.70 -19.90
N PHE A 10 -2.96 13.08 -20.28
CA PHE A 10 -2.20 12.38 -21.31
C PHE A 10 -1.93 10.91 -20.95
N VAL A 11 -1.49 10.64 -19.72
CA VAL A 11 -1.22 9.26 -19.25
C VAL A 11 -2.49 8.40 -19.24
N MET A 12 -3.61 8.97 -18.79
CA MET A 12 -4.92 8.28 -18.80
C MET A 12 -5.40 7.96 -20.23
N ILE A 13 -5.25 8.91 -21.16
CA ILE A 13 -5.59 8.70 -22.57
C ILE A 13 -4.67 7.64 -23.20
N LEU A 14 -3.38 7.70 -22.93
CA LEU A 14 -2.43 6.75 -23.48
C LEU A 14 -2.73 5.31 -23.01
N THR A 15 -2.93 5.11 -21.71
CA THR A 15 -3.21 3.78 -21.14
C THR A 15 -4.52 3.21 -21.65
N THR A 16 -5.57 4.03 -21.77
CA THR A 16 -6.85 3.59 -22.34
C THR A 16 -6.75 3.25 -23.82
N ILE A 17 -6.02 4.03 -24.63
CA ILE A 17 -5.77 3.71 -26.04
C ILE A 17 -5.03 2.37 -26.17
N VAL A 18 -4.00 2.15 -25.37
CA VAL A 18 -3.23 0.89 -25.39
C VAL A 18 -4.12 -0.30 -25.01
N MET A 19 -4.96 -0.18 -23.99
CA MET A 19 -5.92 -1.22 -23.61
C MET A 19 -6.98 -1.48 -24.70
N LEU A 20 -7.48 -0.43 -25.36
CA LEU A 20 -8.43 -0.56 -26.46
C LEU A 20 -7.80 -1.29 -27.65
N ILE A 21 -6.63 -0.84 -28.09
CA ILE A 21 -5.88 -1.44 -29.19
C ILE A 21 -5.57 -2.92 -28.89
N SER A 22 -5.10 -3.26 -27.68
CA SER A 22 -4.83 -4.64 -27.31
C SER A 22 -6.09 -5.50 -27.30
N SER A 23 -7.22 -4.97 -26.83
CA SER A 23 -8.50 -5.69 -26.83
C SER A 23 -9.10 -5.90 -28.23
N LEU A 24 -8.86 -4.96 -29.16
CA LEU A 24 -9.31 -5.02 -30.56
C LEU A 24 -8.43 -5.95 -31.40
N LEU A 25 -7.11 -5.92 -31.20
CA LEU A 25 -6.17 -6.83 -31.85
C LEU A 25 -6.22 -8.25 -31.28
N ALA A 26 -6.69 -8.42 -30.04
CA ALA A 26 -6.79 -9.73 -29.43
C ALA A 26 -7.76 -10.63 -30.23
N LYS A 27 -7.22 -11.72 -30.77
CA LYS A 27 -8.01 -12.76 -31.42
C LYS A 27 -8.77 -13.56 -30.36
N LYS A 28 -9.93 -13.05 -29.92
CA LYS A 28 -10.83 -13.76 -28.99
C LYS A 28 -11.52 -14.91 -29.72
N THR A 29 -10.83 -16.04 -29.85
CA THR A 29 -11.41 -17.25 -30.43
C THR A 29 -12.24 -17.98 -29.39
N ILE A 30 -13.55 -17.65 -29.38
CA ILE A 30 -14.62 -18.37 -28.66
C ILE A 30 -14.44 -18.33 -27.13
N THR A 31 -15.49 -17.93 -26.43
CA THR A 31 -15.55 -18.02 -24.96
C THR A 31 -15.64 -19.49 -24.56
N ASP A 32 -14.49 -20.09 -24.29
CA ASP A 32 -14.39 -21.45 -23.77
C ASP A 32 -14.48 -21.42 -22.24
N ARG A 33 -15.32 -22.29 -21.66
CA ARG A 33 -15.51 -22.39 -20.22
C ARG A 33 -14.19 -22.68 -19.51
N GLU A 34 -13.36 -23.54 -20.08
CA GLU A 34 -12.08 -23.94 -19.49
C GLU A 34 -11.01 -22.84 -19.56
N LYS A 35 -11.14 -21.87 -20.49
CA LYS A 35 -10.29 -20.66 -20.49
C LYS A 35 -10.77 -19.62 -19.49
N CYS A 36 -12.05 -19.67 -19.14
CA CYS A 36 -12.66 -18.76 -18.18
C CYS A 36 -12.67 -19.32 -16.75
N SER A 37 -12.28 -20.57 -16.53
CA SER A 37 -12.16 -21.17 -15.22
C SER A 37 -10.87 -20.72 -14.50
N PRO A 38 -10.87 -20.65 -13.16
CA PRO A 38 -9.65 -20.33 -12.39
C PRO A 38 -8.54 -21.34 -12.65
N PHE A 39 -7.31 -20.85 -12.79
CA PHE A 39 -6.15 -21.72 -12.97
C PHE A 39 -5.67 -22.29 -11.62
N GLU A 40 -5.84 -23.60 -11.41
CA GLU A 40 -5.27 -24.35 -10.27
C GLU A 40 -4.34 -25.46 -10.79
N CYS A 41 -3.29 -25.07 -11.54
CA CYS A 41 -2.30 -25.99 -12.13
C CYS A 41 -2.91 -27.09 -13.03
N GLY A 42 -4.05 -26.81 -13.68
CA GLY A 42 -4.77 -27.75 -14.53
C GLY A 42 -5.77 -28.65 -13.80
N PHE A 43 -5.95 -28.46 -12.48
CA PHE A 43 -6.98 -29.12 -11.69
C PHE A 43 -8.21 -28.23 -11.53
N ASP A 44 -9.36 -28.87 -11.30
CA ASP A 44 -10.56 -28.16 -10.88
C ASP A 44 -10.35 -27.56 -9.49
N PRO A 45 -10.78 -26.30 -9.27
CA PRO A 45 -10.55 -25.66 -8.01
C PRO A 45 -11.30 -26.36 -6.88
N LYS A 46 -10.60 -26.70 -5.79
CA LYS A 46 -11.18 -27.42 -4.65
C LYS A 46 -12.24 -26.61 -3.89
N GLY A 47 -12.32 -25.31 -4.14
CA GLY A 47 -13.28 -24.40 -3.54
C GLY A 47 -13.10 -22.97 -4.05
N SER A 48 -13.74 -22.02 -3.38
CA SER A 48 -13.55 -20.60 -3.71
C SER A 48 -12.17 -20.11 -3.27
N ALA A 49 -11.53 -19.25 -4.05
CA ALA A 49 -10.30 -18.55 -3.64
C ALA A 49 -10.48 -17.60 -2.44
N ARG A 50 -11.72 -17.31 -2.04
CA ARG A 50 -12.06 -16.44 -0.90
C ARG A 50 -12.09 -17.22 0.42
N LEU A 51 -10.96 -17.81 0.77
CA LEU A 51 -10.77 -18.49 2.04
C LEU A 51 -10.41 -17.48 3.14
N PRO A 52 -10.72 -17.78 4.41
CA PRO A 52 -10.21 -16.98 5.52
C PRO A 52 -8.69 -16.97 5.46
N PHE A 53 -8.15 -15.76 5.31
CA PHE A 53 -6.72 -15.54 5.20
C PHE A 53 -6.08 -15.43 6.59
N SER A 54 -4.75 -15.54 6.67
CA SER A 54 -4.09 -15.51 7.97
C SER A 54 -4.24 -14.12 8.63
N LEU A 55 -4.57 -14.12 9.92
CA LEU A 55 -4.75 -12.89 10.71
C LEU A 55 -3.48 -12.05 10.81
N ARG A 56 -2.31 -12.63 10.51
CA ARG A 56 -1.02 -11.94 10.57
C ARG A 56 -0.89 -10.86 9.50
N PHE A 57 -1.36 -11.13 8.28
CA PHE A 57 -1.35 -10.10 7.23
C PHE A 57 -2.30 -8.94 7.54
N PHE A 58 -3.41 -9.24 8.20
CA PHE A 58 -4.33 -8.21 8.68
C PHE A 58 -3.67 -7.34 9.75
N LEU A 59 -2.93 -7.94 10.68
CA LEU A 59 -2.23 -7.23 11.74
C LEU A 59 -1.12 -6.32 11.19
N ILE A 60 -0.34 -6.80 10.20
CA ILE A 60 0.65 -5.97 9.48
C ILE A 60 -0.02 -4.79 8.78
N ALA A 61 -1.19 -4.96 8.16
CA ALA A 61 -1.91 -3.89 7.48
C ALA A 61 -2.38 -2.79 8.45
N ILE A 62 -2.83 -3.16 9.65
CA ILE A 62 -3.21 -2.19 10.69
C ILE A 62 -1.99 -1.41 11.17
N ILE A 63 -0.89 -2.11 11.47
CA ILE A 63 0.36 -1.49 11.91
C ILE A 63 0.87 -0.50 10.86
N PHE A 64 0.87 -0.90 9.58
CA PHE A 64 1.23 -0.01 8.47
C PHE A 64 0.36 1.25 8.41
N LEU A 65 -0.95 1.12 8.60
CA LEU A 65 -1.88 2.26 8.60
C LEU A 65 -1.57 3.24 9.73
N ILE A 66 -1.27 2.74 10.94
CA ILE A 66 -0.91 3.59 12.09
C ILE A 66 0.41 4.32 11.81
N PHE A 67 1.44 3.60 11.34
CA PHE A 67 2.73 4.21 11.01
C PHE A 67 2.63 5.27 9.89
N ASP A 68 1.75 5.10 8.90
CA ASP A 68 1.53 6.09 7.83
C ASP A 68 0.96 7.42 8.38
N VAL A 69 0.03 7.32 9.33
CA VAL A 69 -0.51 8.50 10.05
C VAL A 69 0.58 9.18 10.88
N GLU A 70 1.42 8.40 11.55
CA GLU A 70 2.53 8.93 12.36
C GLU A 70 3.58 9.66 11.51
N ILE A 71 3.92 9.13 10.32
CA ILE A 71 4.83 9.80 9.38
C ILE A 71 4.22 11.10 8.87
N THR A 72 2.91 11.12 8.60
CA THR A 72 2.19 12.34 8.21
C THR A 72 2.30 13.41 9.29
N LEU A 73 2.27 13.04 10.58
CA LEU A 73 2.50 13.97 11.70
C LEU A 73 3.97 14.42 11.83
N LEU A 74 4.92 13.60 11.37
CA LEU A 74 6.34 13.93 11.39
C LEU A 74 6.74 14.95 10.31
N LEU A 75 6.13 14.90 9.12
CA LEU A 75 6.46 15.78 7.99
C LEU A 75 6.43 17.29 8.31
N PRO A 76 5.42 17.83 9.02
CA PRO A 76 5.39 19.23 9.46
C PRO A 76 6.56 19.65 10.36
N LEU A 77 7.25 18.71 11.01
CA LEU A 77 8.41 19.05 11.83
C LEU A 77 9.52 19.70 10.98
N ILE A 78 9.67 19.32 9.71
CA ILE A 78 10.69 19.89 8.83
C ILE A 78 10.39 21.37 8.52
N SER A 79 9.12 21.70 8.25
CA SER A 79 8.73 23.08 7.92
C SER A 79 8.72 24.00 9.13
N THR A 80 8.53 23.48 10.34
CA THR A 80 8.49 24.26 11.59
C THR A 80 9.85 24.65 12.14
N LEU A 81 10.95 24.12 11.59
CA LEU A 81 12.32 24.45 11.99
C LEU A 81 12.61 25.96 11.85
N SER A 82 12.09 26.59 10.79
CA SER A 82 12.29 28.02 10.53
C SER A 82 11.38 28.94 11.36
N LEU A 83 10.30 28.41 11.94
CA LEU A 83 9.25 29.17 12.62
C LEU A 83 9.39 29.15 14.15
N THR A 84 10.09 28.15 14.69
CA THR A 84 10.13 27.88 16.14
C THR A 84 11.55 28.00 16.69
N LYS A 85 11.69 28.12 18.01
CA LYS A 85 13.02 28.11 18.65
C LYS A 85 13.64 26.72 18.49
N ILE A 86 14.93 26.67 18.16
CA ILE A 86 15.63 25.39 17.94
C ILE A 86 15.54 24.46 19.16
N ASN A 87 15.61 25.01 20.38
CA ASN A 87 15.54 24.20 21.59
C ASN A 87 14.16 23.53 21.78
N THR A 88 13.07 24.26 21.51
CA THR A 88 11.72 23.69 21.59
C THR A 88 11.49 22.66 20.49
N TRP A 89 11.99 22.93 19.28
CA TRP A 89 11.91 22.02 18.14
C TRP A 89 12.61 20.69 18.42
N VAL A 90 13.85 20.73 18.94
CA VAL A 90 14.62 19.52 19.29
C VAL A 90 13.92 18.72 20.39
N VAL A 91 13.41 19.37 21.44
CA VAL A 91 12.73 18.67 22.54
C VAL A 91 11.45 17.98 22.06
N THR A 92 10.62 18.67 21.28
CA THR A 92 9.37 18.06 20.76
C THR A 92 9.64 16.96 19.75
N GLY A 93 10.61 17.16 18.85
CA GLY A 93 10.98 16.16 17.85
C GLY A 93 11.57 14.89 18.46
N THR A 94 12.47 15.04 19.43
CA THR A 94 13.06 13.88 20.13
C THR A 94 12.03 13.15 20.99
N PHE A 95 11.14 13.86 21.68
CA PHE A 95 10.06 13.24 22.43
C PHE A 95 9.12 12.43 21.51
N PHE A 96 8.72 13.00 20.38
CA PHE A 96 7.86 12.31 19.41
C PHE A 96 8.53 11.04 18.85
N LEU A 97 9.79 11.12 18.43
CA LEU A 97 10.56 9.96 17.96
C LEU A 97 10.71 8.87 19.02
N LEU A 98 10.87 9.25 20.29
CA LEU A 98 10.99 8.29 21.40
C LEU A 98 9.69 7.51 21.59
N VAL A 99 8.53 8.18 21.51
CA VAL A 99 7.21 7.52 21.57
C VAL A 99 7.06 6.51 20.44
N LEU A 100 7.42 6.87 19.20
CA LEU A 100 7.39 5.97 18.05
C LEU A 100 8.26 4.72 18.25
N LEU A 101 9.49 4.91 18.73
CA LEU A 101 10.41 3.81 18.99
C LEU A 101 9.88 2.86 20.07
N ILE A 102 9.33 3.39 21.17
CA ILE A 102 8.74 2.55 22.22
C ILE A 102 7.54 1.76 21.68
N GLY A 103 6.68 2.39 20.87
CA GLY A 103 5.54 1.72 20.23
C GLY A 103 6.00 0.53 19.37
N LEU A 104 6.99 0.76 18.51
CA LEU A 104 7.57 -0.29 17.66
C LEU A 104 8.20 -1.43 18.48
N TYR A 105 8.95 -1.12 19.54
CA TYR A 105 9.53 -2.14 20.41
C TYR A 105 8.46 -2.98 21.12
N HIS A 106 7.37 -2.35 21.54
CA HIS A 106 6.24 -3.05 22.14
C HIS A 106 5.55 -4.00 21.15
N GLU A 107 5.32 -3.55 19.92
CA GLU A 107 4.76 -4.40 18.85
C GLU A 107 5.67 -5.58 18.51
N TRP A 108 6.97 -5.34 18.41
CA TRP A 108 7.95 -6.41 18.18
C TRP A 108 7.92 -7.44 19.31
N ASN A 109 7.95 -7.00 20.57
CA ASN A 109 7.93 -7.92 21.71
C ASN A 109 6.64 -8.77 21.77
N ASN A 110 5.54 -8.29 21.18
CA ASN A 110 4.29 -9.05 21.05
C ASN A 110 4.27 -10.03 19.87
N GLY A 111 5.38 -10.16 19.12
CA GLY A 111 5.48 -11.06 17.97
C GLY A 111 4.61 -10.63 16.78
N ALA A 112 4.10 -9.39 16.77
CA ALA A 112 3.27 -8.84 15.70
C ALA A 112 3.97 -8.83 14.34
N LEU A 113 5.29 -8.64 14.37
CA LEU A 113 6.17 -8.53 13.21
C LEU A 113 6.82 -9.86 12.82
N GLU A 114 6.64 -10.92 13.63
CA GLU A 114 7.26 -12.21 13.38
C GLU A 114 6.44 -13.05 12.40
N TRP A 115 7.13 -13.50 11.35
CA TRP A 115 6.59 -14.52 10.47
C TRP A 115 6.68 -15.89 11.15
N ALA A 116 5.57 -16.64 11.11
CA ALA A 116 5.64 -18.06 11.39
C ALA A 116 6.24 -18.73 10.16
N LEU A 117 7.30 -19.50 10.38
CA LEU A 117 7.64 -20.62 9.52
C LEU A 117 6.53 -21.68 9.61
#